data_AF-A0A078H942-F1
#
_entry.id   AF-A0A078H942-F1
#
_cell.length_a   1.000
_cell.length_b   1.000
_cell.length_c   1.000
_cell.angle_alpha   90.00
_cell.angle_beta   90.00
_cell.angle_gamma   90.00
#
_symmetry.space_group_name_H-M   'P 1'
#
loop_
_entity.id
_entity.type
_entity.pdbx_description
1 polymer ?
#
loop_
_entity_poly.entity_id
_entity_poly.type
_entity_poly.pdbx_seq_one_letter_code
_entity_poly.pdbx_strand_id
1 'polypeptide(L)' 'MNIPGMPNTGMRCKSCNVKEVSVLLVPCRHLSLCKDCDVFTGFCPVCQSFKTSSVQVFFS' A
#
# COMPACT_ATOMS: atom_id res chain seq x y z
N MET A 1 -12.22 0.35 26.32
CA MET A 1 -12.49 0.98 25.00
C MET A 1 -12.49 -0.12 23.96
N ASN A 2 -13.63 -0.79 23.81
CA ASN A 2 -13.87 -1.75 22.72
C ASN A 2 -14.23 -0.92 21.49
N ILE A 3 -13.37 -0.95 20.46
CA ILE A 3 -13.62 -0.27 19.18
C ILE A 3 -14.26 -1.31 18.25
N PRO A 4 -15.57 -1.28 17.97
CA PRO A 4 -16.19 -2.19 17.02
C PRO A 4 -15.96 -1.64 15.61
N GLY A 5 -15.40 -2.45 14.72
CA GLY A 5 -15.50 -2.20 13.27
C GLY A 5 -14.36 -1.42 12.62
N MET A 6 -13.12 -1.92 12.71
CA MET A 6 -12.16 -1.63 11.63
C MET A 6 -12.33 -2.71 10.56
N PRO A 7 -12.88 -2.40 9.37
CA PRO A 7 -12.76 -3.34 8.27
C PRO A 7 -11.27 -3.59 8.04
N ASN A 8 -10.88 -4.85 7.82
CA ASN A 8 -9.50 -5.29 7.53
C ASN A 8 -8.96 -4.75 6.17
N THR A 9 -9.36 -3.54 5.78
CA THR A 9 -8.90 -2.80 4.60
C THR A 9 -7.44 -2.33 4.75
N GLY A 10 -6.82 -2.54 5.91
CA GLY A 10 -5.41 -2.21 6.17
C GLY A 10 -4.42 -3.04 5.35
N MET A 11 -4.83 -4.22 4.87
CA MET A 11 -3.94 -5.14 4.15
C MET A 11 -4.26 -5.28 2.66
N ARG A 12 -5.17 -4.47 2.09
CA ARG A 12 -5.48 -4.50 0.65
C ARG A 12 -4.78 -3.35 -0.08
N CYS A 13 -4.38 -3.60 -1.32
CA CYS A 13 -3.85 -2.58 -2.21
C CYS A 13 -4.86 -1.45 -2.36
N LYS A 14 -4.46 -0.21 -2.03
CA LYS A 14 -5.34 0.96 -2.09
C LYS A 14 -5.70 1.40 -3.51
N SER A 15 -4.99 0.89 -4.53
CA SER A 15 -5.26 1.19 -5.94
C SER A 15 -6.28 0.22 -6.53
N CYS A 16 -6.04 -1.10 -6.50
CA CYS A 16 -6.96 -2.06 -7.10
C CYS A 16 -8.00 -2.62 -6.12
N ASN A 17 -7.78 -2.54 -4.81
CA ASN A 17 -8.59 -3.19 -3.77
C ASN A 17 -8.77 -4.72 -3.92
N VAL A 18 -8.09 -5.35 -4.90
CA VAL A 18 -8.17 -6.80 -5.15
C VAL A 18 -7.12 -7.55 -4.34
N LYS A 19 -5.84 -7.27 -4.60
CA LYS A 19 -4.69 -7.97 -4.03
C LYS A 19 -4.28 -7.39 -2.68
N GLU A 20 -3.58 -8.18 -1.87
CA GLU A 20 -2.99 -7.71 -0.63
C GLU A 20 -1.85 -6.71 -0.87
N VAL A 21 -1.69 -5.80 0.08
CA VAL A 21 -0.62 -4.83 0.10
C VAL A 21 0.70 -5.54 0.32
N SER A 22 1.67 -5.29 -0.54
CA SER A 22 3.00 -5.95 -0.50
C SER A 22 4.11 -5.02 -0.96
N VAL A 23 3.82 -3.74 -1.19
CA VAL A 23 4.78 -2.76 -1.68
C VAL A 23 4.77 -1.50 -0.83
N LEU A 24 5.95 -1.19 -0.30
CA LEU A 24 6.27 0.03 0.43
C LEU A 24 6.88 1.06 -0.52
N LEU A 25 6.30 2.26 -0.60
CA LEU A 25 6.78 3.33 -1.47
C LEU A 25 7.86 4.17 -0.79
N VAL A 26 8.88 4.58 -1.55
CA VAL A 26 9.96 5.47 -1.13
C VAL A 26 9.81 6.80 -1.87
N PRO A 27 9.98 7.97 -1.19
CA PRO A 27 10.52 8.16 0.16
C PRO A 27 9.50 8.13 1.31
N CYS A 28 8.20 8.07 1.03
CA CYS A 28 7.17 8.27 2.06
C CYS A 28 6.98 7.09 3.03
N ARG A 29 7.56 5.93 2.74
CA ARG A 29 7.50 4.68 3.52
C ARG A 29 6.08 4.17 3.81
N HIS A 30 5.13 4.45 2.94
CA HIS A 30 3.78 3.91 3.07
C HIS A 30 3.67 2.55 2.38
N LEU A 31 3.26 1.54 3.12
CA LEU A 31 2.84 0.24 2.59
C LEU A 31 1.40 0.36 2.12
N SER A 32 1.18 0.51 0.81
CA SER A 32 -0.17 0.84 0.28
C SER A 32 -0.53 0.23 -1.07
N LEU A 33 0.41 -0.39 -1.78
CA LEU A 33 0.17 -1.02 -3.08
C LEU A 33 0.50 -2.52 -3.06
N CYS A 34 -0.08 -3.25 -4.02
CA CYS A 34 0.42 -4.57 -4.41
C CYS A 34 1.49 -4.44 -5.51
N LYS A 35 2.22 -5.53 -5.77
CA LYS A 35 3.28 -5.58 -6.79
C LYS A 35 2.82 -5.14 -8.18
N ASP A 36 1.62 -5.54 -8.61
CA ASP A 36 1.11 -5.18 -9.94
C ASP A 36 0.78 -3.70 -10.04
N CYS A 37 0.11 -3.13 -9.03
CA CYS A 37 -0.25 -1.72 -9.01
C CYS A 37 0.98 -0.81 -8.88
N ASP A 38 2.05 -1.27 -8.25
CA ASP A 38 3.30 -0.51 -8.15
C ASP A 38 3.83 -0.12 -9.54
N VAL A 39 3.78 -1.01 -10.53
CA VAL A 39 4.29 -0.74 -11.88
C VAL A 39 3.55 0.42 -12.57
N PHE A 40 2.25 0.56 -12.30
CA PHE A 40 1.40 1.60 -12.90
C PHE A 40 1.34 2.89 -12.07
N THR A 41 1.80 2.85 -10.82
CA THR A 41 1.58 3.94 -9.86
C THR A 41 2.87 4.73 -9.62
N GLY A 42 2.87 6.01 -9.99
CA GLY A 42 3.99 6.93 -9.79
C GLY A 42 3.93 7.77 -8.51
N PHE A 43 2.85 7.67 -7.73
CA PHE A 43 2.64 8.47 -6.51
C PHE A 43 2.00 7.62 -5.41
N CYS A 44 2.27 7.96 -4.16
CA CYS A 44 1.66 7.26 -3.04
C CYS A 44 0.16 7.58 -2.95
N PRO A 45 -0.75 6.59 -2.98
CA PRO A 45 -2.18 6.83 -2.83
C PRO A 45 -2.59 7.30 -1.43
N VAL A 46 -1.68 7.26 -0.45
CA VAL A 46 -1.93 7.72 0.93
C VAL A 46 -1.60 9.18 1.11
N CYS A 47 -0.39 9.59 0.73
CA CYS A 47 0.14 10.93 1.00
C CYS A 47 0.43 11.74 -0.26
N GLN A 48 0.11 11.20 -1.44
CA GLN A 48 0.29 11.83 -2.75
C GLN A 48 1.74 12.23 -3.09
N SER A 49 2.72 11.76 -2.31
CA SER A 49 4.14 11.97 -2.61
C SER A 49 4.56 11.16 -3.82
N PHE A 50 5.42 11.75 -4.66
CA PHE A 50 6.03 11.04 -5.79
C PHE A 50 6.83 9.82 -5.31
N LYS A 51 6.64 8.71 -6.01
CA LYS A 51 7.38 7.47 -5.81
C LYS A 51 8.69 7.57 -6.58
N THR A 52 9.81 7.50 -5.87
CA THR A 52 11.14 7.40 -6.49
C THR A 52 11.58 5.96 -6.61
N SER A 53 11.18 5.11 -5.67
CA SER A 53 11.46 3.68 -5.65
C SER A 53 10.42 2.95 -4.81
N SER A 54 10.42 1.63 -4.86
CA SER A 54 9.51 0.76 -4.12
C SER A 54 10.25 -0.46 -3.58
N VAL A 55 9.79 -0.96 -2.44
CA VAL A 55 10.33 -2.18 -1.80
C VAL A 55 9.19 -3.18 -1.65
N GLN A 56 9.41 -4.40 -2.15
CA GLN A 56 8.46 -5.49 -1.94
C GLN A 56 8.69 -6.10 -0.55
N VAL A 57 7.62 -6.22 0.24
CA VAL A 57 7.61 -6.88 1.54
C VAL A 57 6.95 -8.25 1.44
N PHE A 58 7.43 -9.20 2.23
CA PHE A 58 6.90 -10.55 2.35
C PHE A 58 6.48 -10.78 3.80
N PHE A 59 5.26 -11.28 4.02
CA PHE A 59 4.77 -11.65 5.35
C PHE A 59 5.16 -13.11 5.62
N SER A 60 5.74 -13.37 6.79
CA SER A 60 6.19 -14.69 7.27
C SER A 60 5.22 -15.27 8.28
#